data_AF-A0A972NLB0-F1
#
_entry.id   AF-A0A972NLB0-F1
#
_cell.length_a   1.000
_cell.length_b   1.000
_cell.length_c   1.000
_cell.angle_alpha   90.00
_cell.angle_beta   90.00
_cell.angle_gamma   90.00
#
_symmetry.space_group_name_H-M   'P 1'
#
loop_
_entity.id
_entity.type
_entity.pdbx_description
1 polymer ?
#
loop_
_entity_poly.entity_id
_entity_poly.type
_entity_poly.pdbx_seq_one_letter_code
_entity_poly.pdbx_strand_id
1 'polypeptide(L)' 'MKGKKVSAEACALERVVSAAREVQAASLRLEAHYAEDPNELPSSLQLARFAAAMQELKNAREAFDTLVEKRDLTSP' A
#
# COMPACT_ATOMS: atom_id res chain seq x y z
N MET A 1 12.46 -30.67 6.33
CA MET A 1 11.84 -29.79 5.31
C MET A 1 12.45 -28.40 5.48
N LYS A 2 13.38 -27.97 4.61
CA LYS A 2 13.93 -26.60 4.66
C LYS A 2 12.88 -25.68 4.03
N GLY A 3 12.04 -25.06 4.86
CA GLY A 3 11.13 -24.01 4.40
C GLY A 3 11.95 -22.94 3.68
N LYS A 4 11.65 -22.70 2.41
CA LYS A 4 12.22 -21.59 1.64
C LYS A 4 11.95 -20.32 2.44
N LYS A 5 12.99 -19.74 3.04
CA LYS A 5 12.89 -18.42 3.68
C LYS A 5 12.47 -17.46 2.57
N VAL A 6 11.32 -16.81 2.73
CA VAL A 6 10.87 -15.76 1.81
C VAL A 6 11.94 -14.66 1.83
N SER A 7 12.40 -14.23 0.66
CA SER A 7 13.41 -13.16 0.56
C SER A 7 12.85 -11.89 1.20
N ALA A 8 13.71 -11.06 1.81
CA ALA A 8 13.30 -9.76 2.33
C ALA A 8 12.60 -8.90 1.27
N GLU A 9 13.03 -9.01 0.01
CA GLU A 9 12.40 -8.36 -1.14
C GLU A 9 10.98 -8.87 -1.39
N ALA A 10 10.76 -10.18 -1.27
CA ALA A 10 9.44 -10.78 -1.49
C ALA A 10 8.46 -10.36 -0.38
N CYS A 11 8.88 -10.33 0.89
CA CYS A 11 8.06 -9.79 1.98
C CYS A 11 7.78 -8.29 1.81
N ALA A 12 8.77 -7.51 1.35
CA ALA A 12 8.57 -6.09 1.09
C ALA A 12 7.58 -5.86 -0.07
N LEU A 13 7.68 -6.67 -1.13
CA LEU A 13 6.73 -6.63 -2.25
C LEU A 13 5.32 -7.05 -1.81
N GLU A 14 5.17 -8.08 -0.99
CA GLU A 14 3.89 -8.48 -0.40
C GLU A 14 3.25 -7.32 0.38
N ARG A 15 4.06 -6.59 1.16
CA ARG A 15 3.59 -5.40 1.88
C ARG A 15 3.12 -4.29 0.93
N VAL A 16 3.85 -4.02 -0.15
CA VAL A 16 3.43 -3.06 -1.19
C VAL A 16 2.08 -3.46 -1.78
N VAL A 17 1.91 -4.73 -2.16
CA VAL A 17 0.65 -5.24 -2.72
C VAL A 17 -0.49 -5.12 -1.72
N SER A 18 -0.26 -5.44 -0.44
CA SER A 18 -1.27 -5.31 0.60
C SER A 18 -1.70 -3.85 0.79
N ALA A 19 -0.75 -2.92 0.85
CA ALA A 19 -1.04 -1.50 1.00
C ALA A 19 -1.81 -0.94 -0.22
N ALA A 20 -1.46 -1.38 -1.44
CA ALA A 20 -2.18 -1.00 -2.65
C ALA A 20 -3.64 -1.48 -2.64
N ARG A 21 -3.91 -2.68 -2.14
CA ARG A 21 -5.28 -3.19 -1.98
C ARG A 21 -6.09 -2.37 -0.97
N GLU A 22 -5.47 -1.93 0.12
CA GLU A 22 -6.14 -1.06 1.10
C GLU A 22 -6.47 0.32 0.51
N VAL A 23 -5.57 0.90 -0.28
CA VAL A 23 -5.84 2.15 -1.02
C VAL A 23 -7.02 1.96 -1.96
N GLN A 24 -7.03 0.90 -2.77
CA GLN A 24 -8.14 0.60 -3.67
C GLN A 24 -9.46 0.43 -2.91
N ALA A 25 -9.47 -0.32 -1.81
CA ALA A 25 -10.66 -0.53 -1.00
C ALA A 25 -11.16 0.77 -0.35
N ALA A 26 -10.26 1.68 0.04
CA ALA A 26 -10.64 2.99 0.56
C ALA A 26 -11.20 3.89 -0.56
N SER A 27 -10.60 3.89 -1.75
CA SER A 27 -11.13 4.60 -2.92
C SER A 27 -12.53 4.15 -3.31
N LEU A 28 -12.77 2.84 -3.41
CA LEU A 28 -14.09 2.30 -3.76
C LEU A 28 -15.17 2.71 -2.75
N ARG A 29 -14.83 2.85 -1.46
CA ARG A 29 -15.77 3.35 -0.45
C ARG A 29 -16.08 4.84 -0.64
N LEU A 30 -15.11 5.65 -1.06
CA LEU A 30 -15.34 7.06 -1.39
C LEU A 30 -16.19 7.19 -2.65
N GLU A 31 -15.90 6.39 -3.68
CA GLU A 31 -16.69 6.35 -4.93
C GLU A 31 -18.14 5.93 -4.66
N ALA A 32 -18.36 4.91 -3.83
CA ALA A 32 -19.70 4.48 -3.43
C ALA A 32 -20.46 5.59 -2.68
N HIS A 33 -19.78 6.30 -1.76
CA HIS A 33 -20.37 7.44 -1.04
C HIS A 33 -20.87 8.52 -2.02
N TYR A 34 -20.03 8.92 -2.97
CA TYR A 34 -20.43 9.92 -3.97
C TYR A 34 -21.49 9.40 -4.97
N ALA A 35 -21.59 8.09 -5.18
CA ALA A 35 -22.63 7.51 -6.01
C ALA A 35 -24.01 7.53 -5.32
N GLU A 36 -24.04 7.41 -3.99
CA GLU A 36 -25.27 7.49 -3.19
C GLU A 36 -25.75 8.94 -3.02
N ASP A 37 -24.85 9.85 -2.66
CA ASP A 37 -25.13 11.29 -2.60
C ASP A 37 -23.96 12.11 -3.16
N PRO A 38 -24.06 12.59 -4.42
CA PRO A 38 -23.00 13.34 -5.08
C PRO A 38 -22.65 14.67 -4.40
N ASN A 39 -23.56 15.22 -3.59
CA ASN A 39 -23.37 16.51 -2.92
C ASN A 39 -22.94 16.35 -1.45
N GLU A 40 -23.00 15.14 -0.90
CA GLU A 40 -22.57 14.86 0.47
C GLU A 40 -21.05 14.68 0.53
N LEU A 41 -20.40 15.46 1.40
CA LEU A 41 -18.97 15.30 1.64
C LEU A 41 -18.72 13.98 2.40
N PRO A 42 -17.70 13.19 2.01
CA PRO A 42 -17.28 12.04 2.78
C PRO A 42 -16.92 12.46 4.20
N SER A 43 -17.21 11.59 5.15
CA SER A 43 -16.82 11.80 6.54
C SER A 43 -15.31 12.01 6.67
N SER A 44 -14.92 12.83 7.65
CA SER A 44 -13.51 13.03 8.00
C SER A 44 -12.78 11.72 8.27
N LEU A 45 -13.48 10.70 8.80
CA LEU A 45 -12.96 9.37 9.03
C LEU A 45 -12.64 8.61 7.72
N GLN A 46 -13.53 8.68 6.72
CA GLN A 46 -13.27 8.05 5.40
C GLN A 46 -12.04 8.67 4.74
N LEU A 47 -11.94 10.00 4.77
CA LEU A 47 -10.78 10.72 4.22
C LEU A 47 -9.49 10.38 4.98
N ALA A 48 -9.54 10.35 6.32
CA ALA A 48 -8.38 9.97 7.14
C ALA A 48 -7.92 8.53 6.85
N ARG A 49 -8.86 7.59 6.66
CA ARG A 49 -8.53 6.21 6.31
C ARG A 49 -7.88 6.11 4.93
N PHE A 50 -8.40 6.84 3.95
CA PHE A 50 -7.81 6.89 2.61
C PHE A 50 -6.39 7.48 2.65
N ALA A 51 -6.20 8.61 3.34
CA ALA A 51 -4.89 9.23 3.52
C ALA A 51 -3.89 8.29 4.22
N ALA A 52 -4.31 7.59 5.27
CA ALA A 52 -3.48 6.61 5.96
C ALA A 52 -3.06 5.45 5.05
N ALA A 53 -3.98 4.93 4.23
CA ALA A 53 -3.67 3.87 3.27
C ALA A 53 -2.65 4.33 2.21
N MET A 54 -2.81 5.55 1.68
CA MET A 54 -1.84 6.12 0.73
C MET A 54 -0.46 6.30 1.36
N GLN A 55 -0.40 6.78 2.60
CA GLN A 55 0.86 6.93 3.32
C GLN A 55 1.56 5.59 3.54
N GLU A 56 0.81 4.54 3.90
CA GLU A 56 1.38 3.20 4.06
C GLU A 56 1.88 2.62 2.74
N LEU A 57 1.16 2.83 1.63
CA LEU A 57 1.63 2.43 0.30
C LEU A 57 2.94 3.10 -0.06
N LYS A 58 3.05 4.42 0.20
CA LYS A 58 4.29 5.17 0.00
C LYS A 58 5.44 4.57 0.83
N ASN A 59 5.23 4.37 2.13
CA ASN A 59 6.24 3.81 3.03
C ASN A 59 6.69 2.40 2.60
N ALA A 60 5.74 1.55 2.19
CA ALA A 60 6.02 0.20 1.71
C ALA A 60 6.86 0.23 0.42
N ARG A 61 6.55 1.14 -0.49
CA ARG A 61 7.30 1.31 -1.73
C ARG A 61 8.73 1.80 -1.48
N GLU A 62 8.91 2.82 -0.66
CA GLU A 62 10.24 3.33 -0.29
C GLU A 62 11.11 2.26 0.38
N ALA A 63 10.50 1.44 1.26
CA ALA A 63 11.19 0.32 1.89
C ALA A 63 11.61 -0.77 0.89
N PHE A 64 10.76 -1.07 -0.09
CA PHE A 64 11.08 -2.00 -1.18
C PHE A 64 12.21 -1.45 -2.07
N ASP A 65 12.09 -0.21 -2.53
CA ASP A 65 13.09 0.43 -3.40
C ASP A 65 14.47 0.47 -2.70
N THR A 66 14.52 0.78 -1.40
CA THR A 66 15.76 0.71 -0.58
C THR A 66 16.39 -0.69 -0.57
N LEU A 67 15.60 -1.76 -0.58
CA LEU A 67 16.13 -3.13 -0.60
C LEU A 67 16.69 -3.48 -1.97
N VAL A 68 16.01 -3.06 -3.04
CA VAL A 68 16.46 -3.28 -4.43
C VAL A 68 17.77 -2.53 -4.69
N GLU A 69 17.87 -1.27 -4.30
CA GLU A 69 19.10 -0.47 -4.44
C GLU A 69 20.29 -1.12 -3.71
N LYS A 70 20.08 -1.61 -2.48
CA LYS A 70 21.13 -2.32 -1.71
C LYS A 70 21.57 -3.61 -2.39
N ARG A 71 20.67 -4.31 -3.07
CA ARG A 71 20.99 -5.52 -3.83
C ARG A 71 21.85 -5.21 -5.05
N ASP A 72 21.51 -4.14 -5.77
CA ASP A 72 22.25 -3.73 -6.97
C ASP A 72 23.68 -3.28 -6.61
N LEU A 73 23.87 -2.62 -5.46
CA LEU A 73 25.18 -2.23 -4.94
C LEU A 73 26.04 -3.42 -4.43
N THR A 74 25.44 -4.58 -4.21
CA THR A 74 26.13 -5.77 -3.68
C THR A 74 26.32 -6.88 -4.71
N SER A 75 25.95 -6.63 -5.98
CA SER A 75 26.23 -7.53 -7.11
C SER A 75 27.58 -7.15 -7.76
N PRO A 76 28.53 -8.09 -7.92
CA PRO A 76 29.87 -7.84 -8.49
C PRO A 76 29.88 -7.56 -9.99
#